data_AF-A0A183U944-F1
#
_entry.id   AF-A0A183U944-F1
#
_cell.length_a   1.000
_cell.length_b   1.000
_cell.length_c   1.000
_cell.angle_alpha   90.00
_cell.angle_beta   90.00
_cell.angle_gamma   90.00
#
_symmetry.space_group_name_H-M   'P 1'
#
loop_
_entity.id
_entity.type
_entity.pdbx_description
1 polymer ?
#
loop_
_entity_poly.entity_id
_entity_poly.type
_entity_poly.pdbx_seq_one_letter_code
_entity_poly.pdbx_strand_id
1 'polypeptide(L)'
;MLQTEMDAPRQQLFDEHWDNFVETAKLNKNTSLAEKVAVLSPHVEIIHYAMKDSGLVKGRDFVTSRIYRRVGDDIIEAARSYETDEVERYKKKIRLDGLFVAV
;
A
#
# COMPACT_ATOMS: atom_id res chain seq x y z
N MET A 1 -11.29 -3.83 12.24
CA MET A 1 -11.53 -4.19 10.83
C MET A 1 -12.29 -3.02 10.22
N LEU A 2 -11.81 -2.46 9.11
CA LEU A 2 -12.50 -1.38 8.40
C LEU A 2 -13.32 -2.02 7.28
N GLN A 3 -14.59 -1.65 7.16
CA GLN A 3 -15.48 -2.06 6.07
C GLN A 3 -16.15 -0.79 5.54
N THR A 4 -16.22 -0.66 4.22
CA THR A 4 -16.88 0.47 3.55
C THR A 4 -17.60 -0.02 2.31
N GLU A 5 -18.75 0.58 2.01
CA GLU A 5 -19.45 0.40 0.75
C GLU A 5 -19.18 1.63 -0.12
N MET A 6 -18.96 1.42 -1.42
CA MET A 6 -18.65 2.50 -2.36
C MET A 6 -19.56 2.36 -3.58
N ASP A 7 -20.19 3.46 -3.98
CA ASP A 7 -21.01 3.53 -5.20
C ASP A 7 -20.11 3.74 -6.43
N ALA A 8 -19.32 2.72 -6.75
CA ALA A 8 -18.41 2.71 -7.89
C ALA A 8 -18.16 1.28 -8.38
N PRO A 9 -17.85 1.09 -9.69
CA PRO A 9 -17.47 -0.21 -10.20
C PRO A 9 -16.23 -0.77 -9.50
N ARG A 10 -16.30 -2.01 -9.03
CA ARG A 10 -15.19 -2.72 -8.36
C ARG A 10 -13.88 -2.65 -9.15
N GLN A 11 -13.95 -2.86 -10.47
CA GLN A 11 -12.74 -2.84 -11.31
C GLN A 11 -12.07 -1.48 -11.30
N GLN A 12 -12.84 -0.40 -11.35
CA GLN A 12 -12.30 0.95 -11.29
C GLN A 12 -11.62 1.21 -9.94
N LEU A 13 -12.24 0.81 -8.83
CA LEU A 13 -11.63 0.96 -7.50
C LEU A 13 -10.31 0.19 -7.38
N PHE A 14 -10.27 -1.01 -7.95
CA PHE A 14 -9.06 -1.82 -7.98
C PHE A 14 -7.97 -1.19 -8.84
N ASP A 15 -8.29 -0.73 -10.06
CA ASP A 15 -7.31 -0.10 -10.95
C ASP A 15 -6.71 1.16 -10.30
N GLU A 16 -7.54 1.96 -9.61
CA GLU A 16 -7.06 3.13 -8.87
C GLU A 16 -6.16 2.76 -7.68
N HIS A 17 -6.45 1.65 -6.98
CA HIS A 17 -5.69 1.20 -5.82
C HIS A 17 -4.37 0.49 -6.19
N TRP A 18 -4.40 -0.32 -7.26
CA TRP A 18 -3.31 -1.18 -7.67
C TRP A 18 -2.44 -0.52 -8.75
N ASP A 19 -3.03 -0.17 -9.89
CA ASP A 19 -2.29 0.34 -11.06
C ASP A 19 -1.89 1.80 -10.86
N ASN A 20 -2.83 2.65 -10.43
CA ASN A 20 -2.59 4.09 -10.20
C ASN A 20 -2.10 4.40 -8.78
N PHE A 21 -1.59 3.40 -8.04
CA PHE A 21 -1.19 3.52 -6.64
C PHE A 21 -0.44 4.80 -6.29
N VAL A 22 0.59 5.17 -7.08
CA VAL A 22 1.42 6.35 -6.81
C VAL A 22 0.61 7.64 -6.93
N GLU A 23 -0.26 7.76 -7.93
CA GLU A 23 -1.09 8.94 -8.16
C GLU A 23 -2.23 9.03 -7.14
N THR A 24 -2.95 7.92 -6.93
CA THR A 24 -4.03 7.82 -5.94
C THR A 24 -3.54 8.12 -4.53
N ALA A 25 -2.33 7.67 -4.18
CA ALA A 25 -1.76 7.92 -2.87
C ALA A 25 -1.50 9.42 -2.60
N LYS A 26 -1.32 10.25 -3.63
CA LYS A 26 -1.18 11.72 -3.49
C LYS A 26 -2.49 12.39 -3.04
N LEU A 27 -3.64 11.78 -3.33
CA LEU A 27 -4.95 12.27 -2.88
C LEU A 27 -5.18 12.01 -1.39
N ASN A 28 -4.50 11.00 -0.82
CA ASN A 28 -4.58 10.70 0.60
C ASN A 28 -3.69 11.66 1.40
N LYS A 29 -4.34 12.54 2.19
CA LYS A 29 -3.68 13.56 3.01
C LYS A 29 -2.70 12.98 4.03
N ASN A 30 -2.84 11.71 4.40
CA ASN A 30 -1.97 11.01 5.34
C ASN A 30 -0.71 10.42 4.68
N THR A 31 -0.62 10.39 3.35
CA THR A 31 0.56 9.88 2.63
C THR A 31 1.67 10.92 2.56
N SER A 32 2.91 10.51 2.82
CA SER A 32 4.13 11.31 2.61
C SER A 32 5.04 10.75 1.50
N LEU A 33 4.96 9.46 1.21
CA LEU A 33 5.66 8.77 0.12
C LEU A 33 4.78 7.61 -0.37
N ALA A 34 4.77 7.38 -1.67
CA ALA A 34 4.23 6.17 -2.29
C ALA A 34 5.03 5.89 -3.57
N GLU A 35 5.73 4.77 -3.60
CA GLU A 35 6.60 4.38 -4.70
C GLU A 35 6.49 2.87 -4.95
N LYS A 36 6.61 2.46 -6.21
CA LYS A 36 6.77 1.05 -6.60
C LYS A 36 8.26 0.75 -6.68
N VAL A 37 8.76 -0.09 -5.77
CA VAL A 37 10.18 -0.50 -5.70
C VAL A 37 10.48 -1.52 -6.79
N ALA A 38 9.61 -2.52 -6.96
CA ALA A 38 9.77 -3.53 -8.00
C ALA A 38 8.42 -4.16 -8.36
N VAL A 39 8.25 -4.52 -9.63
CA VAL A 39 7.12 -5.34 -10.09
C VAL A 39 7.67 -6.73 -10.38
N LEU A 40 7.24 -7.73 -9.60
CA LEU A 40 7.73 -9.11 -9.69
C LEU A 40 6.91 -9.93 -10.70
N SER A 41 5.62 -9.61 -10.81
CA SER A 41 4.70 -10.16 -11.81
C SER A 41 3.50 -9.21 -11.96
N PRO A 42 2.58 -9.45 -12.91
CA PRO A 42 1.34 -8.67 -13.00
C PRO A 42 0.47 -8.66 -11.73
N HIS A 43 0.71 -9.59 -10.80
CA HIS A 43 -0.08 -9.78 -9.59
C HIS A 43 0.70 -9.52 -8.31
N VAL A 44 2.01 -9.24 -8.39
CA VAL A 44 2.89 -9.14 -7.22
C VAL A 44 3.86 -7.99 -7.42
N GLU A 45 3.89 -7.08 -6.47
CA GLU A 45 4.83 -5.95 -6.47
C GLU A 45 5.32 -5.61 -5.07
N ILE A 46 6.46 -4.95 -5.01
CA ILE A 46 7.06 -4.39 -3.80
C ILE A 46 6.86 -2.89 -3.85
N ILE A 47 6.30 -2.32 -2.79
CA ILE A 47 6.05 -0.88 -2.65
C ILE A 47 6.78 -0.31 -1.44
N HIS A 48 7.17 0.96 -1.52
CA HIS A 48 7.61 1.77 -0.39
C HIS A 48 6.59 2.86 -0.14
N TYR A 49 6.01 2.85 1.05
CA TYR A 49 4.99 3.81 1.43
C TYR A 49 5.33 4.40 2.79
N ALA A 50 5.08 5.70 2.96
CA ALA A 50 5.33 6.39 4.21
C ALA A 50 4.16 7.31 4.57
N MET A 51 3.82 7.33 5.85
CA MET A 51 2.77 8.18 6.40
C MET A 51 3.33 9.52 6.89
N LYS A 52 2.55 10.59 6.74
CA LYS A 52 2.81 11.89 7.38
C LYS A 52 2.79 11.76 8.90
N ASP A 53 3.42 12.72 9.56
CA ASP A 53 3.31 12.86 11.01
C ASP A 53 1.92 13.40 11.36
N SER A 54 1.35 12.94 12.47
CA SER A 54 0.04 13.37 12.95
C SER A 54 0.17 13.88 14.39
N GLY A 55 0.11 15.20 14.56
CA GLY A 55 0.36 15.84 15.85
C GLY A 55 1.75 15.48 16.40
N LEU A 56 1.79 14.86 17.57
CA LEU A 56 3.02 14.38 18.22
C LEU A 56 3.45 12.99 17.77
N VAL A 57 2.65 12.29 16.97
CA VAL A 57 2.93 10.93 16.50
C VAL A 57 3.72 10.99 15.20
N LYS A 58 4.98 10.53 15.25
CA LYS A 58 5.79 10.35 14.04
C LYS A 58 5.16 9.29 13.14
N GLY A 59 4.99 9.62 11.86
CA GLY A 59 4.58 8.66 10.84
C GLY A 59 5.61 7.55 10.66
N ARG A 60 5.15 6.44 10.08
CA ARG A 60 5.98 5.27 9.79
C ARG A 60 6.23 5.16 8.29
N ASP A 61 7.31 4.50 7.92
CA ASP A 61 7.50 4.00 6.56
C ASP A 61 7.44 2.47 6.56
N PHE A 62 7.11 1.88 5.43
CA PHE A 62 7.05 0.44 5.24
C PHE A 62 7.44 0.07 3.82
N VAL A 63 8.24 -0.99 3.71
CA VAL A 63 8.48 -1.70 2.46
C VAL A 63 7.64 -2.95 2.51
N THR A 64 6.81 -3.14 1.49
CA THR A 64 5.73 -4.13 1.52
C THR A 64 5.65 -4.86 0.21
N SER A 65 5.65 -6.19 0.29
CA SER A 65 5.24 -7.04 -0.82
C SER A 65 3.72 -7.12 -0.79
N ARG A 66 3.05 -6.72 -1.86
CA ARG A 66 1.62 -6.90 -2.04
C ARG A 66 1.33 -7.83 -3.21
N ILE A 67 0.27 -8.61 -3.06
CA ILE A 67 -0.24 -9.56 -4.05
C ILE A 67 -1.75 -9.42 -4.15
N TYR A 68 -2.28 -9.61 -5.36
CA TYR A 68 -3.73 -9.80 -5.53
C TYR A 68 -4.05 -11.10 -6.27
N ARG A 69 -5.26 -11.60 -6.05
CA ARG A 69 -5.86 -12.69 -6.82
C ARG A 69 -7.34 -12.42 -7.07
N ARG A 70 -7.81 -12.86 -8.23
CA ARG A 70 -9.25 -12.91 -8.55
C ARG A 70 -9.79 -14.27 -8.17
N VAL A 71 -10.91 -14.30 -7.45
CA VAL A 71 -11.59 -15.52 -7.03
C VAL A 71 -13.08 -15.37 -7.33
N GLY A 72 -13.54 -16.02 -8.40
CA GLY A 72 -14.88 -15.75 -8.93
C GLY A 72 -15.01 -14.27 -9.31
N ASP A 73 -15.98 -13.59 -8.69
CA ASP A 73 -16.18 -12.17 -8.88
C ASP A 73 -15.31 -11.31 -7.92
N ASP A 74 -14.71 -11.87 -6.88
CA ASP A 74 -13.99 -11.08 -5.89
C ASP A 74 -12.53 -10.83 -6.29
N ILE A 75 -11.96 -9.75 -5.74
CA ILE A 75 -10.54 -9.43 -5.84
C ILE A 75 -9.99 -9.38 -4.43
N ILE A 76 -9.08 -10.30 -4.10
CA ILE A 76 -8.48 -10.41 -2.77
C ILE A 76 -7.07 -9.85 -2.84
N GLU A 77 -6.74 -8.94 -1.92
CA GLU A 77 -5.41 -8.36 -1.79
C GLU A 77 -4.78 -8.73 -0.45
N ALA A 78 -3.53 -9.18 -0.50
CA ALA A 78 -2.74 -9.43 0.70
C ALA A 78 -1.42 -8.70 0.57
N ALA A 79 -0.97 -8.12 1.67
CA ALA A 79 0.28 -7.39 1.72
C ALA A 79 1.00 -7.67 3.03
N ARG A 80 2.31 -7.87 2.95
CA ARG A 80 3.14 -8.08 4.14
C ARG A 80 4.37 -7.21 4.03
N SER A 81 4.57 -6.37 5.04
CA SER A 81 5.80 -5.61 5.14
C SER A 81 6.93 -6.49 5.64
N TYR A 82 8.16 -6.00 5.45
CA TYR A 82 9.35 -6.66 5.94
C TYR A 82 10.45 -5.63 6.20
N GLU A 83 11.42 -6.02 7.03
CA GLU A 83 12.62 -5.23 7.24
C GLU A 83 13.64 -5.55 6.14
N THR A 84 14.25 -4.50 5.60
CA THR A 84 15.31 -4.58 4.58
C THR A 84 16.16 -3.31 4.63
N ASP A 85 17.44 -3.47 4.37
CA ASP A 85 18.42 -2.39 4.18
C ASP A 85 18.58 -1.96 2.71
N GLU A 86 18.02 -2.72 1.75
CA GLU A 86 18.05 -2.41 0.32
C GLU A 86 17.26 -1.12 -0.04
N VAL A 87 16.28 -0.77 0.80
CA VAL A 87 15.47 0.45 0.65
C VAL A 87 15.65 1.32 1.88
N GLU A 88 16.25 2.50 1.67
CA GLU A 88 16.51 3.46 2.74
C GLU A 88 15.22 3.90 3.46
N ARG A 89 15.33 4.16 4.75
CA ARG A 89 14.20 4.66 5.56
C ARG A 89 13.84 6.09 5.13
N TYR A 90 12.58 6.31 4.79
CA TYR A 90 12.13 7.63 4.34
C TYR A 90 12.27 8.67 5.45
N LYS A 91 13.13 9.68 5.26
CA LYS A 91 13.37 10.80 6.20
C LYS A 91 13.59 10.36 7.65
N LYS A 92 14.32 9.24 7.86
CA LYS A 92 14.59 8.66 9.19
C LYS A 92 13.32 8.29 9.99
N LYS A 93 12.21 8.01 9.30
CA LYS A 93 11.02 7.44 9.93
C LYS A 93 11.32 6.05 10.49
N ILE A 94 10.51 5.65 11.45
CA ILE A 94 10.56 4.30 12.01
C ILE A 94 9.92 3.36 10.98
N ARG A 95 10.65 2.30 10.61
CA ARG A 95 10.16 1.23 9.72
C ARG A 95 9.17 0.36 10.48
N LEU A 96 7.99 0.15 9.91
CA LEU A 96 6.98 -0.73 10.48
C LEU A 96 7.00 -2.10 9.81
N ASP A 97 6.87 -3.15 10.63
CA ASP A 97 6.63 -4.52 10.18
C ASP A 97 5.22 -4.98 10.61
N GLY A 98 4.48 -5.67 9.74
CA GLY A 98 3.04 -5.88 9.82
C GLY A 98 2.46 -6.67 8.63
N LEU A 99 1.37 -7.38 8.89
CA LEU A 99 0.55 -8.07 7.89
C LEU A 99 -0.73 -7.28 7.64
N PHE A 100 -1.07 -7.09 6.37
CA PHE A 100 -2.29 -6.43 5.91
C PHE A 100 -3.03 -7.37 4.96
N VAL A 101 -4.31 -7.59 5.20
CA VAL A 101 -5.18 -8.37 4.30
C VAL A 101 -6.42 -7.55 4.05
N ALA A 102 -6.74 -7.33 2.77
CA ALA A 102 -7.95 -6.66 2.32
C ALA A 102 -8.73 -7.64 1.43
N VAL A 103 -10.03 -7.75 1.70
CA VAL A 103 -10.99 -8.55 0.92
C VAL A 103 -12.02 -7.59 0.37
#